data_AF-A0A949D1J7-F1
#
_entry.id   AF-A0A949D1J7-F1
#
_cell.length_a   1.000
_cell.length_b   1.000
_cell.length_c   1.000
_cell.angle_alpha   90.00
_cell.angle_beta   90.00
_cell.angle_gamma   90.00
#
_symmetry.space_group_name_H-M   'P 1'
#
loop_
_entity.id
_entity.type
_entity.pdbx_description
1 polymer ?
#
loop_
_entity_poly.entity_id
_entity_poly.type
_entity_poly.pdbx_seq_one_letter_code
_entity_poly.pdbx_strand_id
1 'polypeptide(L)'
;ALHLATELVRQELSLSPRVVDELVRRSVQALQASEQAPLTVELHPQDLALLQQAWDDPSAGLPPDAAMRQRVKWMEDPQLPRGSVRARSDASTVEDLIQHRLASIMQDLRIQSLQWQQDESALQQVADAGEPNA
;
A
#
# COMPACT_ATOMS: atom_id res chain seq x y z
N ALA A 1 -15.94 -2.63 15.52
CA ALA A 1 -15.06 -1.49 15.18
C ALA A 1 -13.97 -1.89 14.18
N LEU A 2 -13.10 -2.87 14.49
CA LEU A 2 -11.99 -3.29 13.61
C LEU A 2 -12.42 -3.73 12.19
N HIS A 3 -13.55 -4.43 12.07
CA HIS A 3 -14.05 -4.89 10.77
C HIS A 3 -14.46 -3.71 9.87
N LEU A 4 -15.10 -2.69 10.44
CA LEU A 4 -15.50 -1.45 9.76
C LEU A 4 -14.30 -0.59 9.36
N ALA A 5 -13.30 -0.46 10.24
CA ALA A 5 -12.05 0.24 9.91
C ALA A 5 -11.27 -0.48 8.78
N THR A 6 -11.30 -1.81 8.77
CA THR A 6 -10.68 -2.61 7.70
C THR A 6 -11.40 -2.44 6.36
N GLU A 7 -12.73 -2.41 6.36
CA GLU A 7 -13.53 -2.19 5.16
C GLU A 7 -13.39 -0.77 4.63
N LEU A 8 -13.30 0.24 5.50
CA LEU A 8 -13.04 1.63 5.10
C LEU A 8 -11.64 1.79 4.48
N VAL A 9 -10.61 1.21 5.10
CA VAL A 9 -9.24 1.23 4.55
C VAL A 9 -9.16 0.46 3.24
N ARG A 10 -9.87 -0.67 3.08
CA ARG A 10 -9.98 -1.36 1.78
C ARG A 10 -10.64 -0.49 0.73
N GLN A 11 -11.76 0.14 1.06
CA GLN A 11 -12.48 0.98 0.10
C GLN A 11 -11.67 2.21 -0.29
N GLU A 12 -10.96 2.83 0.65
CA GLU A 12 -10.12 4.00 0.39
C GLU A 12 -8.86 3.63 -0.42
N LEU A 13 -8.21 2.49 -0.11
CA LEU A 13 -7.03 2.01 -0.82
C LEU A 13 -7.35 1.41 -2.21
N SER A 14 -8.57 0.90 -2.43
CA SER A 14 -8.98 0.31 -3.72
C SER A 14 -9.63 1.30 -4.69
N LEU A 15 -9.86 2.55 -4.29
CA LEU A 15 -10.55 3.56 -5.11
C LEU A 15 -9.75 4.84 -5.36
N SER A 16 -8.56 4.99 -4.75
CA SER A 16 -7.73 6.18 -4.95
C SER A 16 -6.67 5.95 -6.04
N PRO A 17 -6.69 6.71 -7.17
CA PRO A 17 -5.63 6.64 -8.18
C PRO A 17 -4.25 6.94 -7.61
N ARG A 18 -4.17 7.80 -6.59
CA ARG A 18 -2.93 8.13 -5.89
C ARG A 18 -2.32 6.92 -5.17
N VAL A 19 -3.17 6.07 -4.59
CA VAL A 19 -2.70 4.85 -3.92
C VAL A 19 -2.17 3.85 -4.95
N VAL A 20 -2.86 3.68 -6.08
CA VAL A 20 -2.39 2.81 -7.16
C VAL A 20 -1.06 3.31 -7.72
N ASP A 21 -0.90 4.61 -7.94
CA ASP A 21 0.36 5.22 -8.41
C ASP A 21 1.51 4.96 -7.44
N GLU A 22 1.31 5.19 -6.14
CA GLU A 22 2.33 4.95 -5.12
C GLU A 22 2.73 3.47 -5.04
N LEU A 23 1.76 2.55 -5.17
CA LEU A 23 2.02 1.11 -5.20
C LEU A 23 2.87 0.73 -6.41
N VAL A 24 2.58 1.29 -7.58
CA VAL A 24 3.37 1.06 -8.79
C VAL A 24 4.79 1.58 -8.61
N ARG A 25 4.95 2.83 -8.14
CA ARG A 25 6.26 3.43 -7.89
C ARG A 25 7.09 2.60 -6.92
N ARG A 26 6.51 2.17 -5.80
CA ARG A 26 7.19 1.31 -4.81
C ARG A 26 7.60 -0.04 -5.41
N SER A 27 6.71 -0.66 -6.20
CA SER A 27 6.98 -1.96 -6.82
C SER A 27 8.09 -1.87 -7.87
N VAL A 28 8.10 -0.81 -8.67
CA VAL A 28 9.16 -0.51 -9.64
C VAL A 28 10.49 -0.23 -8.94
N GLN A 29 10.47 0.56 -7.86
CA GLN A 29 11.68 0.86 -7.08
C GLN A 29 12.28 -0.40 -6.44
N ALA A 30 11.43 -1.30 -5.92
CA ALA A 30 11.85 -2.55 -5.30
C ALA A 30 12.55 -3.52 -6.28
N LEU A 31 12.27 -3.43 -7.58
CA LEU A 31 12.98 -4.21 -8.60
C LEU A 31 14.47 -3.86 -8.67
N GLN A 32 14.88 -2.68 -8.20
CA GLN A 32 16.26 -2.16 -8.31
C GLN A 32 16.83 -2.27 -9.73
N ALA A 33 15.96 -2.15 -10.74
CA ALA A 33 16.33 -2.30 -12.14
C ALA A 33 17.09 -1.06 -12.62
N SER A 34 18.11 -1.27 -13.47
CA SER A 34 18.87 -0.19 -14.12
C SER A 34 17.95 0.83 -14.80
N GLU A 35 18.39 2.09 -14.88
CA GLU A 35 17.61 3.20 -15.46
C GLU A 35 17.15 2.96 -16.90
N GLN A 36 17.82 2.08 -17.64
CA GLN A 36 17.50 1.74 -19.04
C GLN A 36 16.84 0.36 -19.21
N ALA A 37 16.68 -0.41 -18.13
CA ALA A 37 16.10 -1.74 -18.23
C ALA A 37 14.59 -1.66 -18.55
N PRO A 38 14.11 -2.45 -19.52
CA PRO A 38 12.68 -2.51 -19.82
C PRO A 38 11.92 -3.00 -18.58
N LEU A 39 10.82 -2.32 -18.27
CA LEU A 39 9.94 -2.68 -17.18
C LEU A 39 8.58 -3.06 -17.72
N THR A 40 7.97 -4.07 -17.12
CA THR A 40 6.57 -4.41 -17.35
C THR A 40 5.81 -4.29 -16.04
N VAL A 41 4.71 -3.54 -16.04
CA VAL A 41 3.81 -3.44 -14.89
C VAL A 41 2.45 -3.96 -15.29
N GLU A 42 1.97 -4.95 -14.55
CA GLU A 42 0.64 -5.53 -14.69
C GLU A 42 -0.27 -5.03 -13.58
N LEU A 43 -1.47 -4.61 -13.97
CA LEU A 43 -2.54 -4.13 -13.10
C LEU A 43 -3.87 -4.76 -13.51
N HIS A 44 -4.84 -4.76 -12.60
CA HIS A 44 -6.21 -5.04 -12.97
C HIS A 44 -6.72 -3.96 -13.96
N PRO A 45 -7.53 -4.30 -15.00
CA PRO A 45 -7.98 -3.35 -16.02
C PRO A 45 -8.63 -2.07 -15.45
N GLN A 46 -9.45 -2.21 -14.40
CA GLN A 46 -10.11 -1.07 -13.76
C GLN A 46 -9.12 -0.11 -13.05
N ASP A 47 -8.02 -0.64 -12.52
CA ASP A 47 -7.05 0.18 -11.81
C ASP A 47 -6.11 0.89 -12.79
N LEU A 48 -5.77 0.22 -13.91
CA LEU A 48 -5.04 0.85 -15.00
C LEU A 48 -5.86 1.98 -15.64
N ALA A 49 -7.16 1.76 -15.88
CA ALA A 49 -8.05 2.80 -16.42
C ALA A 49 -8.17 4.00 -15.46
N LEU A 50 -8.33 3.73 -14.16
CA LEU A 50 -8.37 4.78 -13.13
C LEU A 50 -7.07 5.61 -13.10
N LEU A 51 -5.93 4.93 -13.20
CA LEU A 51 -4.61 5.56 -13.18
C LEU A 51 -4.38 6.42 -14.44
N GLN A 52 -4.78 5.92 -15.61
CA GLN A 52 -4.71 6.66 -16.88
C GLN A 52 -5.57 7.91 -16.84
N GLN A 53 -6.83 7.81 -16.38
CA GLN A 53 -7.71 8.98 -16.23
C GLN A 53 -7.10 10.04 -15.31
N ALA A 54 -6.47 9.60 -14.23
CA ALA A 54 -5.84 10.51 -13.27
C ALA A 54 -4.53 11.13 -13.80
N TRP A 55 -3.82 10.48 -14.72
CA TRP A 55 -2.66 11.07 -15.38
C TRP A 55 -3.03 12.23 -16.32
N ASP A 56 -4.22 12.16 -16.91
CA ASP A 56 -4.75 13.19 -17.81
C ASP A 56 -5.47 14.33 -17.05
N ASP A 57 -5.72 14.16 -15.74
CA ASP A 57 -6.37 15.15 -14.89
C ASP A 57 -5.35 15.89 -13.99
N PRO A 58 -5.06 17.19 -14.27
CA PRO A 58 -4.16 18.00 -13.46
C PRO A 58 -4.61 18.17 -12.00
N SER A 59 -5.92 18.01 -11.73
CA SER A 59 -6.50 18.14 -10.40
C SER A 59 -6.37 16.87 -9.55
N ALA A 60 -5.97 15.74 -10.15
CA ALA A 60 -5.76 14.47 -9.46
C ALA A 60 -4.56 14.48 -8.49
N GLY A 61 -3.69 15.49 -8.58
CA GLY A 61 -2.57 15.68 -7.64
C GLY A 61 -1.51 14.58 -7.70
N LEU A 62 -1.42 13.86 -8.82
CA LEU A 62 -0.42 12.84 -9.05
C LEU A 62 0.95 13.48 -9.36
N PRO A 63 2.06 12.90 -8.84
CA PRO A 63 3.39 13.40 -9.15
C PRO A 63 3.65 13.33 -10.66
N PRO A 64 4.33 14.33 -11.25
CA PRO A 64 4.66 14.35 -12.67
C PRO A 64 5.84 13.39 -12.96
N ASP A 65 5.64 12.10 -12.78
CA ASP A 65 6.64 11.07 -13.04
C ASP A 65 6.51 10.53 -14.48
N ALA A 66 6.63 11.45 -15.45
CA ALA A 66 6.47 11.12 -16.87
C ALA A 66 7.57 10.16 -17.37
N ALA A 67 8.77 10.22 -16.78
CA ALA A 67 9.89 9.36 -17.13
C ALA A 67 9.61 7.89 -16.79
N MET A 68 9.10 7.60 -15.59
CA MET A 68 8.71 6.24 -15.22
C MET A 68 7.60 5.73 -16.15
N ARG A 69 6.56 6.55 -16.39
CA ARG A 69 5.40 6.16 -17.23
C ARG A 69 5.79 5.79 -18.65
N GLN A 70 6.77 6.48 -19.24
CA GLN A 70 7.27 6.21 -20.59
C GLN A 70 8.16 4.97 -20.65
N ARG A 71 8.88 4.65 -19.57
CA ARG A 71 9.77 3.47 -19.50
C ARG A 71 9.02 2.16 -19.26
N VAL A 72 7.87 2.24 -18.60
CA VAL A 72 7.06 1.08 -18.22
C VAL A 72 6.15 0.65 -19.36
N LYS A 73 6.21 -0.63 -19.71
CA LYS A 73 5.17 -1.29 -20.49
C LYS A 73 4.01 -1.66 -19.57
N TRP A 74 2.88 -0.99 -19.73
CA TRP A 74 1.66 -1.25 -18.98
C TRP A 74 0.89 -2.41 -19.60
N MET A 75 0.45 -3.36 -18.77
CA MET A 75 -0.36 -4.49 -19.19
C MET A 75 -1.54 -4.70 -18.25
N GLU A 76 -2.65 -5.14 -18.83
CA GLU A 76 -3.84 -5.50 -18.07
C GLU A 76 -3.81 -7.00 -17.75
N ASP A 77 -4.03 -7.34 -16.48
CA ASP A 77 -4.21 -8.70 -16.00
C ASP A 77 -5.54 -8.79 -15.23
N PRO A 78 -6.62 -9.31 -15.86
CA PRO A 78 -7.91 -9.49 -15.20
C PRO A 78 -7.89 -10.51 -14.06
N GLN A 79 -6.87 -11.36 -13.96
CA GLN A 79 -6.71 -12.31 -12.86
C GLN A 79 -6.03 -11.65 -11.64
N LEU A 80 -5.40 -10.49 -11.83
CA LEU A 80 -4.78 -9.76 -10.75
C LEU A 80 -5.86 -9.07 -9.90
N PRO A 81 -5.89 -9.26 -8.57
CA PRO A 81 -6.87 -8.61 -7.72
C PRO A 81 -6.70 -7.09 -7.76
N ARG A 82 -7.82 -6.35 -7.75
CA ARG A 82 -7.79 -4.89 -7.65
C ARG A 82 -6.96 -4.39 -6.46
N GLY A 83 -6.18 -3.34 -6.67
CA GLY A 83 -5.25 -2.79 -5.69
C GLY A 83 -3.97 -3.61 -5.50
N SER A 84 -3.70 -4.54 -6.43
CA SER A 84 -2.45 -5.29 -6.51
C SER A 84 -1.64 -4.83 -7.72
N VAL A 85 -0.32 -4.98 -7.63
CA VAL A 85 0.63 -4.62 -8.69
C VAL A 85 1.61 -5.76 -8.88
N ARG A 86 1.86 -6.14 -10.14
CA ARG A 86 3.00 -6.99 -10.49
C ARG A 86 3.96 -6.23 -11.38
N ALA A 87 5.15 -5.95 -10.87
CA ALA A 87 6.21 -5.28 -11.62
C ALA A 87 7.29 -6.31 -12.00
N ARG A 88 7.76 -6.28 -13.24
CA ARG A 88 8.78 -7.18 -13.76
C ARG A 88 9.88 -6.43 -14.50
N SER A 89 11.10 -6.89 -14.33
CA SER A 89 12.26 -6.62 -15.16
C SER A 89 12.82 -7.94 -15.71
N ASP A 90 13.82 -7.87 -16.59
CA ASP A 90 14.46 -9.08 -17.13
C ASP A 90 15.08 -9.98 -16.05
N ALA A 91 15.42 -9.42 -14.88
CA ALA A 91 16.12 -10.10 -13.81
C ALA A 91 15.27 -10.38 -12.56
N SER A 92 14.09 -9.75 -12.41
CA SER A 92 13.32 -9.81 -11.16
C SER A 92 11.83 -9.58 -11.38
N THR A 93 11.03 -10.10 -10.44
CA THR A 93 9.59 -9.86 -10.35
C THR A 93 9.25 -9.47 -8.92
N VAL A 94 8.49 -8.38 -8.76
CA VAL A 94 7.96 -7.90 -7.49
C VAL A 94 6.44 -7.92 -7.58
N GLU A 95 5.81 -8.55 -6.59
CA GLU A 95 4.36 -8.63 -6.44
C GLU A 95 3.94 -7.91 -5.16
N ASP A 96 3.27 -6.77 -5.30
CA ASP A 96 2.55 -6.13 -4.21
C ASP A 96 1.08 -6.52 -4.30
N LEU A 97 0.73 -7.62 -3.63
CA LEU A 97 -0.62 -8.14 -3.60
C LEU A 97 -1.43 -7.49 -2.48
N ILE A 98 -2.67 -7.09 -2.80
CA ILE A 98 -3.60 -6.50 -1.83
C ILE A 98 -3.77 -7.39 -0.59
N GLN A 99 -3.75 -8.72 -0.74
CA GLN A 99 -3.87 -9.67 0.36
C GLN A 99 -2.68 -9.58 1.33
N HIS A 100 -1.45 -9.46 0.82
CA HIS A 100 -0.25 -9.35 1.65
C HIS A 100 -0.23 -8.02 2.41
N ARG A 101 -0.62 -6.93 1.75
CA ARG A 101 -0.72 -5.62 2.39
C ARG A 101 -1.78 -5.60 3.49
N LEU A 102 -2.95 -6.20 3.24
CA LEU A 102 -3.99 -6.31 4.25
C LEU A 102 -3.57 -7.18 5.43
N ALA A 103 -2.87 -8.29 5.19
CA ALA A 103 -2.32 -9.11 6.25
C ALA A 103 -1.34 -8.32 7.13
N SER A 104 -0.43 -7.54 6.51
CA SER A 104 0.50 -6.65 7.21
C SER A 104 -0.23 -5.60 8.05
N ILE A 105 -1.19 -4.88 7.47
CA ILE A 105 -1.95 -3.84 8.18
C ILE A 105 -2.72 -4.44 9.37
N MET A 106 -3.35 -5.60 9.21
CA MET A 106 -4.03 -6.28 10.31
C MET A 106 -3.07 -6.71 11.42
N GLN A 107 -1.85 -7.12 11.05
CA GLN A 107 -0.81 -7.47 12.01
C GLN A 107 -0.29 -6.24 12.77
N ASP A 108 -0.05 -5.13 12.06
CA ASP A 108 0.41 -3.87 12.66
C ASP A 108 -0.65 -3.29 13.62
N LEU A 109 -1.92 -3.28 13.21
CA LEU A 109 -3.03 -2.87 14.07
C LEU A 109 -3.15 -3.75 15.32
N ARG A 110 -2.93 -5.06 15.19
CA ARG A 110 -2.92 -5.98 16.34
C ARG A 110 -1.76 -5.67 17.29
N ILE A 111 -0.58 -5.40 16.75
CA ILE A 111 0.61 -5.04 17.54
C ILE A 111 0.37 -3.74 18.31
N GLN A 112 -0.16 -2.70 17.66
CA GLN A 112 -0.46 -1.42 18.32
C GLN A 112 -1.51 -1.58 19.42
N SER A 113 -2.56 -2.36 19.18
CA SER A 113 -3.57 -2.65 20.20
C SER A 113 -2.99 -3.37 21.42
N LEU A 114 -2.04 -4.29 21.22
CA LEU A 114 -1.38 -5.00 22.32
C LEU A 114 -0.45 -4.05 23.11
N GLN A 115 0.27 -3.16 22.43
CA GLN A 115 1.13 -2.16 23.08
C GLN A 115 0.30 -1.22 23.97
N TRP A 116 -0.82 -0.70 23.46
CA TRP A 116 -1.69 0.17 24.27
C TRP A 116 -2.25 -0.54 25.51
N GLN A 117 -2.60 -1.82 25.42
CA GLN A 117 -3.01 -2.59 26.60
C GLN A 117 -1.89 -2.77 27.62
N GLN A 118 -0.65 -2.94 27.16
CA GLN A 118 0.51 -3.06 28.04
C GLN A 118 0.83 -1.72 28.72
N ASP A 119 0.82 -0.62 27.98
CA ASP A 119 1.05 0.72 28.54
C ASP A 119 -0.02 1.09 29.58
N GLU A 120 -1.30 0.80 29.32
CA GLU A 120 -2.39 1.02 30.27
C GLU A 120 -2.22 0.18 31.55
N SER A 121 -1.83 -1.09 31.42
CA SER A 121 -1.57 -1.95 32.58
C SER A 121 -0.34 -1.52 33.40
N ALA A 122 0.70 -0.98 32.74
CA ALA A 122 1.89 -0.46 33.40
C ALA A 122 1.57 0.84 34.16
N LEU A 123 0.78 1.74 33.57
CA LEU A 123 0.30 2.95 34.23
C LEU A 123 -0.55 2.63 35.47
N GLN A 124 -1.40 1.59 35.40
CA GLN A 124 -2.22 1.16 36.52
C GLN A 124 -1.38 0.55 37.66
N GLN A 125 -0.35 -0.23 37.36
CA GLN A 125 0.55 -0.81 38.37
C GLN A 125 1.41 0.25 39.08
N VAL A 126 1.86 1.28 38.35
CA VAL A 126 2.61 2.39 38.93
C VAL A 126 1.71 3.25 39.82
N ALA A 127 0.44 3.43 39.46
CA ALA A 127 -0.55 4.10 40.31
C ALA A 127 -0.86 3.31 41.60
N ASP A 128 -0.96 1.99 41.52
CA ASP A 128 -1.24 1.10 42.66
C ASP A 128 -0.03 0.94 43.61
N ALA A 129 1.20 0.98 43.08
CA ALA A 129 2.43 0.97 43.88
C ALA A 129 2.76 2.32 44.55
N GLY A 130 1.99 3.37 44.25
CA GLY A 130 2.25 4.76 44.63
C GLY A 130 1.50 5.27 45.86
N GLU A 131 0.78 4.44 46.62
CA GLU A 131 0.22 4.84 47.93
C GLU A 131 1.21 4.58 49.07
N PRO A 132 1.99 5.58 49.54
CA PRO A 132 2.63 5.48 50.84
C PRO A 132 1.56 5.57 51.94
N ASN A 133 1.50 4.50 52.73
CA ASN A 133 0.80 4.40 54.00
C ASN A 133 0.93 5.72 54.81
N ALA A 134 -0.19 6.42 54.99
CA ALA A 134 -0.32 7.61 55.82
C ALA A 134 -0.32 7.25 57.32
#